data_AF-A0A1P8XL28-F1
#
_entry.id   AF-A0A1P8XL28-F1
#
_cell.length_a   1.000
_cell.length_b   1.000
_cell.length_c   1.000
_cell.angle_alpha   90.00
_cell.angle_beta   90.00
_cell.angle_gamma   90.00
#
_symmetry.space_group_name_H-M   'P 1'
#
loop_
_entity.id
_entity.type
_entity.pdbx_description
1 polymer ?
#
loop_
_entity_poly.entity_id
_entity_poly.type
_entity_poly.pdbx_seq_one_letter_code
_entity_poly.pdbx_strand_id
1 'polypeptide(L)'
;MTQNYPDVVNAWALALQPTTARPSEFLIYALADNTAEAARKVESDLKAAKPGDFVDVAVRFTNMMDTTTLHVQPHMWGVWCVMERTVLAAEMFAGSAEPQH
;
A
#
# COMPACT_ATOMS: atom_id res chain seq x y z
N MET A 1 -26.69 -6.98 -0.39
CA MET A 1 -26.05 -8.29 -0.51
C MET A 1 -24.62 -8.04 -0.95
N THR A 2 -23.65 -8.20 -0.05
CA THR A 2 -22.22 -8.09 -0.37
C THR A 2 -21.86 -9.28 -1.25
N GLN A 3 -21.45 -9.02 -2.48
CA GLN A 3 -20.86 -10.05 -3.34
C GLN A 3 -19.61 -10.57 -2.62
N ASN A 4 -19.67 -11.79 -2.10
CA ASN A 4 -18.50 -12.51 -1.63
C ASN A 4 -17.72 -12.93 -2.88
N TYR A 5 -16.63 -12.24 -3.15
CA TYR A 5 -15.61 -12.74 -4.07
C TYR A 5 -14.76 -13.71 -3.25
N PRO A 6 -14.86 -15.04 -3.46
CA PRO A 6 -13.86 -15.94 -2.91
C PRO A 6 -12.49 -15.45 -3.40
N ASP A 7 -11.51 -15.41 -2.51
CA ASP A 7 -10.13 -15.03 -2.80
C ASP A 7 -9.84 -13.52 -2.94
N VAL A 8 -10.65 -12.63 -2.35
CA VAL A 8 -10.26 -11.23 -2.17
C VAL A 8 -10.07 -10.86 -0.70
N VAL A 9 -9.08 -10.00 -0.44
CA VAL A 9 -8.80 -9.43 0.87
C VAL A 9 -8.89 -7.91 0.77
N ASN A 10 -9.50 -7.28 1.77
CA ASN A 10 -9.41 -5.82 1.91
C ASN A 10 -8.04 -5.47 2.48
N ALA A 11 -7.31 -4.62 1.77
CA ALA A 11 -6.00 -4.15 2.17
C ALA A 11 -5.97 -2.62 2.16
N TRP A 12 -5.47 -2.04 3.25
CA TRP A 12 -5.01 -0.66 3.26
C TRP A 12 -3.74 -0.55 2.46
N ALA A 13 -3.67 0.46 1.60
CA ALA A 13 -2.53 0.69 0.73
C ALA A 13 -2.15 2.17 0.68
N LEU A 14 -0.85 2.41 0.53
CA LEU A 14 -0.30 3.69 0.15
C LEU A 14 -0.21 3.76 -1.38
N ALA A 15 -0.83 4.78 -1.98
CA ALA A 15 -0.70 5.09 -3.38
C ALA A 15 0.12 6.37 -3.57
N LEU A 16 1.09 6.30 -4.48
CA LEU A 16 2.04 7.37 -4.78
C LEU A 16 2.07 7.62 -6.28
N GLN A 17 1.90 8.87 -6.70
CA GLN A 17 1.96 9.29 -8.10
C GLN A 17 3.06 10.32 -8.32
N PRO A 18 4.08 10.01 -9.14
CA PRO A 18 5.13 10.97 -9.47
C PRO A 18 4.55 12.23 -10.13
N THR A 19 5.22 13.37 -9.96
CA THR A 19 4.79 14.66 -10.53
C THR A 19 4.72 14.68 -12.06
N THR A 20 5.38 13.75 -12.73
CA THR A 20 5.44 13.62 -14.19
C THR A 20 4.58 12.48 -14.75
N ALA A 21 3.92 11.71 -13.89
CA ALA A 21 3.16 10.53 -14.28
C ALA A 21 1.76 10.89 -14.80
N ARG A 22 1.18 10.02 -15.62
CA ARG A 22 -0.22 10.19 -16.09
C ARG A 22 -1.18 9.93 -14.93
N PRO A 23 -2.42 10.49 -14.95
CA PRO A 23 -3.39 10.33 -13.88
C PRO A 23 -3.69 8.88 -13.45
N SER A 24 -3.51 7.89 -14.33
CA SER A 24 -3.75 6.46 -14.04
C SER A 24 -2.52 5.71 -13.50
N GLU A 25 -1.34 6.34 -13.48
CA GLU A 25 -0.07 5.71 -13.14
C GLU A 25 0.25 5.95 -11.66
N PHE A 26 -0.18 5.01 -10.81
CA PHE A 26 0.14 4.99 -9.39
C PHE A 26 1.06 3.82 -9.05
N LEU A 27 2.01 4.08 -8.16
CA LEU A 27 2.69 3.03 -7.40
C LEU A 27 1.84 2.74 -6.17
N ILE A 28 1.44 1.48 -5.98
CA ILE A 28 0.54 1.10 -4.89
C ILE A 28 1.20 0.02 -4.05
N TYR A 29 1.33 0.29 -2.75
CA TYR A 29 1.96 -0.62 -1.78
C TYR A 29 0.98 -0.93 -0.66
N ALA A 30 0.74 -2.22 -0.39
CA ALA A 30 -0.08 -2.63 0.74
C ALA A 30 0.63 -2.31 2.06
N LEU A 31 -0.09 -1.80 3.05
CA LEU A 31 0.46 -1.55 4.39
C LEU A 31 0.76 -2.88 5.09
N ALA A 32 1.85 -2.92 5.85
CA ALA A 32 2.22 -4.09 6.62
C ALA A 32 1.25 -4.37 7.78
N ASP A 33 0.81 -3.31 8.46
CA ASP A 33 -0.28 -3.33 9.42
C ASP A 33 -1.58 -2.96 8.70
N ASN A 34 -2.40 -3.97 8.44
CA ASN A 34 -3.62 -3.85 7.66
C ASN A 34 -4.84 -3.44 8.53
N THR A 35 -4.66 -2.45 9.39
CA THR A 35 -5.72 -1.90 10.25
C THR A 35 -6.05 -0.46 9.86
N ALA A 36 -7.30 -0.04 10.11
CA ALA A 36 -7.73 1.32 9.84
C ALA A 36 -7.00 2.34 10.74
N GLU A 37 -6.61 1.93 11.95
CA GLU A 37 -5.81 2.71 12.88
C GLU A 37 -4.42 3.00 12.31
N ALA A 38 -3.71 1.98 11.82
CA ALA A 38 -2.41 2.15 11.19
C ALA A 38 -2.50 3.01 9.92
N ALA A 39 -3.51 2.79 9.08
CA ALA A 39 -3.75 3.60 7.89
C ALA A 39 -3.94 5.08 8.20
N ARG A 40 -4.79 5.40 9.19
CA ARG A 40 -5.00 6.78 9.66
C ARG A 40 -3.72 7.40 10.23
N LYS A 41 -2.91 6.61 10.93
CA LYS A 41 -1.61 7.08 11.44
C LYS A 41 -0.66 7.43 10.30
N VAL A 42 -0.48 6.54 9.31
CA VAL A 42 0.35 6.80 8.14
C VAL A 42 -0.12 8.06 7.41
N GLU A 43 -1.43 8.19 7.17
CA GLU A 43 -1.99 9.39 6.53
C GLU A 43 -1.71 10.66 7.34
N SER A 44 -1.88 10.63 8.66
CA SER A 44 -1.58 11.76 9.55
C SER A 44 -0.10 12.14 9.52
N ASP A 45 0.80 11.15 9.56
CA ASP A 45 2.25 11.36 9.53
C ASP A 45 2.69 11.98 8.19
N LEU A 46 2.13 11.49 7.07
CA LEU A 46 2.36 12.05 5.73
C LEU A 46 1.85 13.50 5.61
N LYS A 47 0.70 13.85 6.21
CA LYS A 47 0.19 15.23 6.25
C LYS A 47 1.05 16.16 7.11
N ALA A 48 1.62 15.65 8.19
CA ALA A 48 2.39 16.43 9.15
C ALA A 48 3.85 16.65 8.74
N ALA A 49 4.37 15.84 7.82
CA ALA A 49 5.73 15.97 7.29
C ALA A 49 5.94 17.36 6.69
N LYS A 50 7.16 17.90 6.82
CA LYS A 50 7.58 19.14 6.15
C LYS A 50 8.40 18.81 4.90
N PRO A 51 8.60 19.78 3.98
CA PRO A 51 9.51 19.59 2.86
C PRO A 51 10.91 19.20 3.36
N GLY A 52 11.42 18.07 2.85
CA GLY A 52 12.70 17.47 3.27
C GLY A 52 12.55 16.32 4.27
N ASP A 53 11.45 16.21 4.99
CA ASP A 53 11.21 15.12 5.94
C ASP A 53 10.90 13.82 5.19
N PHE A 54 11.37 12.71 5.76
CA PHE A 54 10.98 11.36 5.37
C PHE A 54 9.95 10.82 6.37
N VAL A 55 8.96 10.11 5.84
CA VAL A 55 7.99 9.31 6.59
C VAL A 55 8.24 7.85 6.26
N ASP A 56 8.49 7.06 7.29
CA ASP A 56 8.76 5.64 7.17
C ASP A 56 7.44 4.87 7.20
N VAL A 57 7.11 4.22 6.08
CA VAL A 57 5.87 3.46 5.93
C VAL A 57 6.22 1.98 5.79
N ALA A 58 5.81 1.18 6.77
CA ALA A 58 5.95 -0.27 6.67
C ALA A 58 4.94 -0.83 5.68
N VAL A 59 5.43 -1.47 4.62
CA VAL A 59 4.65 -2.05 3.52
C VAL A 59 4.95 -3.53 3.37
N ARG A 60 4.06 -4.24 2.68
CA ARG A 60 4.30 -5.61 2.20
C ARG A 60 4.35 -5.61 0.69
N PHE A 61 5.40 -6.22 0.15
CA PHE A 61 5.43 -6.58 -1.25
C PHE A 61 4.73 -7.91 -1.45
N THR A 62 3.98 -8.00 -2.54
CA THR A 62 3.17 -9.16 -2.94
C THR A 62 3.95 -10.47 -3.02
N ASN A 63 5.26 -10.38 -3.24
CA ASN A 63 6.18 -11.50 -3.42
C ASN A 63 7.26 -11.61 -2.32
N MET A 64 7.13 -10.87 -1.21
CA MET A 64 8.07 -10.95 -0.09
C MET A 64 7.35 -11.41 1.18
N MET A 65 7.96 -12.35 1.92
CA MET A 65 7.43 -12.76 3.22
C MET A 65 7.60 -11.67 4.29
N ASP A 66 8.67 -10.87 4.16
CA ASP A 66 9.01 -9.85 5.15
C ASP A 66 8.41 -8.49 4.80
N THR A 67 8.11 -7.73 5.85
CA THR A 67 7.71 -6.33 5.74
C THR A 67 8.92 -5.47 5.37
N THR A 68 8.72 -4.52 4.46
CA THR A 68 9.77 -3.56 4.04
C THR A 68 9.36 -2.14 4.42
N THR A 69 10.32 -1.33 4.84
CA THR A 69 10.09 0.10 5.09
C THR A 69 10.28 0.90 3.81
N LEU A 70 9.24 1.61 3.39
CA LEU A 70 9.32 2.61 2.34
C LEU A 70 9.57 3.99 2.98
N HIS A 71 10.66 4.64 2.60
CA HIS A 71 10.98 6.00 3.04
C HIS A 71 10.36 7.01 2.06
N VAL A 72 9.32 7.72 2.50
CA VAL A 72 8.51 8.59 1.64
C VAL A 72 8.76 10.05 1.98
N GLN A 73 9.14 10.87 1.00
CA GLN A 73 9.06 12.33 1.12
C GLN A 73 7.79 12.82 0.44
N PRO A 74 6.70 13.15 1.16
CA PRO A 74 5.38 13.39 0.56
C PRO A 74 5.39 14.51 -0.48
N HIS A 75 6.22 15.53 -0.27
CA HIS A 75 6.36 16.70 -1.13
C HIS A 75 7.02 16.43 -2.49
N MET A 76 7.65 15.27 -2.66
CA MET A 76 8.27 14.86 -3.93
C MET A 76 7.25 14.20 -4.89
N TRP A 77 6.03 13.94 -4.41
CA TRP A 77 4.97 13.29 -5.17
C TRP A 77 3.94 14.30 -5.64
N GLY A 78 3.42 14.12 -6.85
CA GLY A 78 2.33 14.95 -7.37
C GLY A 78 1.02 14.68 -6.63
N VAL A 79 0.78 13.42 -6.32
CA VAL A 79 -0.34 12.95 -5.48
C VAL A 79 0.13 11.81 -4.61
N TRP A 80 -0.39 11.75 -3.39
CA TRP A 80 -0.33 10.56 -2.54
C TRP A 80 -1.64 10.41 -1.77
N CYS A 81 -2.03 9.18 -1.46
CA CYS A 81 -3.15 8.90 -0.57
C CYS A 81 -3.01 7.54 0.10
N VAL A 82 -3.68 7.39 1.24
CA VAL A 82 -3.89 6.09 1.88
C VAL A 82 -5.33 5.68 1.62
N MET A 83 -5.55 4.49 1.09
CA MET A 83 -6.88 4.01 0.71
C MET A 83 -7.06 2.53 1.01
N GLU A 84 -8.30 2.13 1.28
CA GLU A 84 -8.69 0.72 1.33
C GLU A 84 -8.98 0.25 -0.10
N ARG A 85 -8.41 -0.90 -0.47
CA ARG A 85 -8.67 -1.55 -1.75
C ARG A 85 -8.92 -3.04 -1.57
N THR A 86 -9.72 -3.59 -2.46
CA THR A 86 -9.89 -5.03 -2.59
C THR A 86 -8.75 -5.58 -3.46
N VAL A 87 -8.03 -6.57 -2.97
CA VAL A 87 -6.88 -7.21 -3.63
C VAL A 87 -7.13 -8.70 -3.72
N LEU A 88 -6.70 -9.35 -4.81
CA LEU A 88 -6.75 -10.81 -4.87
C LEU A 88 -5.80 -11.38 -3.82
N ALA A 89 -6.24 -12.37 -3.06
CA ALA A 89 -5.43 -13.05 -2.04
C ALA A 89 -4.13 -13.61 -2.66
N ALA A 90 -4.20 -14.09 -3.90
CA ALA A 90 -3.03 -14.54 -4.66
C ALA A 90 -2.01 -13.40 -4.90
N GLU A 91 -2.44 -12.16 -5.08
CA GLU A 91 -1.51 -11.03 -5.18
C GLU A 91 -0.88 -10.73 -3.83
N MET A 92 -1.58 -10.84 -2.71
CA MET A 92 -1.00 -10.56 -1.38
C MET A 92 -0.11 -11.67 -0.82
N PHE A 93 -0.33 -12.92 -1.21
CA PHE A 93 0.29 -14.11 -0.61
C PHE A 93 1.01 -15.01 -1.62
N ALA A 94 1.28 -14.55 -2.85
CA ALA A 94 2.08 -15.30 -3.84
C ALA A 94 3.57 -15.34 -3.44
N GLY A 95 3.81 -16.09 -2.38
CA GLY A 95 5.05 -16.72 -2.00
C GLY A 95 4.81 -18.16 -1.53
N SER A 96 3.80 -18.87 -2.06
CA SER A 96 3.71 -20.35 -2.03
C SER A 96 2.39 -20.83 -2.63
N ALA A 97 2.41 -21.20 -3.90
CA ALA A 97 1.62 -22.31 -4.41
C ALA A 97 2.41 -22.91 -5.58
N GLU A 98 3.39 -23.76 -5.27
CA GLU A 98 3.71 -24.81 -6.23
C GLU A 98 2.43 -25.63 -6.42
N PRO A 99 1.99 -25.87 -7.67
CA PRO A 99 0.89 -26.79 -7.91
C PRO A 99 1.31 -28.18 -7.43
N GLN A 100 0.68 -28.66 -6.36
CA GLN A 100 0.78 -30.06 -5.98
C GLN A 100 -0.10 -30.87 -6.93
N HIS A 101 0.58 -31.58 -7.84
CA HIS A 101 0.15 -32.74 -8.64
C HIS A 101 -1.09 -32.64 -9.53
#